data_AF-A0A0P7AU69-F1
#
_entry.id   AF-A0A0P7AU69-F1
#
_cell.length_a   1.000
_cell.length_b   1.000
_cell.length_c   1.000
_cell.angle_alpha   90.00
_cell.angle_beta   90.00
_cell.angle_gamma   90.00
#
_symmetry.space_group_name_H-M   'P 1'
#
loop_
_entity.id
_entity.type
_entity.pdbx_description
1 polymer ?
#
loop_
_entity_poly.entity_id
_entity_poly.type
_entity_poly.pdbx_seq_one_letter_code
_entity_poly.pdbx_strand_id
1 'polypeptide(L)'
;MSLEPENIMPVPYQPGKPLELQVLRNTCGDPLFSQSTTAVISKMLSMTMSPVMQVTVTTKSGSTIPAVLKLYDRRFGTDLRDHRNKHVPYTSADEVVFQSLIQRGDMDRILQELDEEKKTNIIPPQPWHLLDDVPEGRAKYEVALWQNCVENFDCETEAYARLESFQGKLIPRLYAHVRLALPDSEVSQGTIASDNLLEQSKLARYNEVKGIILELVPGYDLVDLATSPLAPSDRETWTSIVQAAIDAAHDINKHGIILDDCQPRNVLVDCRSQSPFIIDLAQCSFKDKLIEVWKDYEEAEDWDAVYWEFIEQCDNSRAIGGLMTTRLLRTKGFKPDLKYPDCAQVLEVR
;
A
#
# COMPACT_ATOMS: atom_id res chain seq x y z
N MET A 1 -17.51 -20.52 14.83
CA MET A 1 -18.95 -20.20 14.72
C MET A 1 -19.22 -19.85 13.26
N SER A 2 -20.13 -20.54 12.58
CA SER A 2 -20.51 -20.20 11.19
C SER A 2 -21.29 -18.89 11.22
N LEU A 3 -20.68 -17.81 10.72
CA LEU A 3 -21.36 -16.52 10.56
C LEU A 3 -22.50 -16.70 9.56
N GLU A 4 -23.73 -16.39 9.98
CA GLU A 4 -24.90 -16.33 9.11
C GLU A 4 -24.60 -15.37 7.93
N PRO A 5 -24.79 -15.78 6.66
CA PRO A 5 -24.47 -14.96 5.49
C PRO A 5 -25.18 -13.60 5.45
N GLU A 6 -26.29 -13.45 6.17
CA GLU A 6 -27.19 -12.30 6.12
C GLU A 6 -26.61 -11.02 6.76
N ASN A 7 -25.46 -11.09 7.45
CA ASN A 7 -24.87 -9.93 8.13
C ASN A 7 -23.55 -9.42 7.49
N ILE A 8 -23.10 -10.05 6.40
CA ILE A 8 -21.86 -9.65 5.71
C ILE A 8 -22.14 -8.44 4.83
N MET A 9 -21.34 -7.39 4.98
CA MET A 9 -21.46 -6.18 4.15
C MET A 9 -20.91 -6.46 2.75
N PRO A 10 -21.67 -6.18 1.67
CA PRO A 10 -21.19 -6.41 0.31
C PRO A 10 -20.07 -5.43 -0.05
N VAL A 11 -19.13 -5.90 -0.87
CA VAL A 11 -18.04 -5.05 -1.40
C VAL A 11 -18.61 -4.02 -2.38
N PRO A 12 -18.51 -2.72 -2.11
CA PRO A 12 -19.13 -1.67 -2.94
C PRO A 12 -18.38 -1.42 -4.26
N TYR A 13 -17.15 -1.92 -4.38
CA TYR A 13 -16.24 -1.70 -5.50
C TYR A 13 -16.53 -2.65 -6.66
N GLN A 14 -17.48 -2.27 -7.52
CA GLN A 14 -17.92 -3.09 -8.65
C GLN A 14 -17.65 -2.41 -10.00
N PRO A 15 -17.23 -3.14 -11.05
CA PRO A 15 -17.09 -2.59 -12.39
C PRO A 15 -18.35 -1.85 -12.87
N GLY A 16 -18.15 -0.72 -13.55
CA GLY A 16 -19.19 0.17 -14.05
C GLY A 16 -19.77 1.12 -12.98
N LYS A 17 -19.42 0.98 -11.70
CA LYS A 17 -19.88 1.90 -10.66
C LYS A 17 -19.00 3.15 -10.59
N PRO A 18 -19.60 4.36 -10.48
CA PRO A 18 -18.86 5.57 -10.19
C PRO A 18 -18.53 5.64 -8.69
N LEU A 19 -17.38 6.22 -8.40
CA LEU A 19 -16.94 6.64 -7.08
C LEU A 19 -16.71 8.14 -7.11
N GLU A 20 -17.33 8.85 -6.19
CA GLU A 20 -17.03 10.26 -5.96
C GLU A 20 -15.81 10.39 -5.05
N LEU A 21 -14.81 11.11 -5.52
CA LEU A 21 -13.54 11.30 -4.84
C LEU A 21 -13.36 12.77 -4.51
N GLN A 22 -12.88 13.04 -3.31
CA GLN A 22 -12.32 14.34 -2.96
C GLN A 22 -10.81 14.29 -3.06
N VAL A 23 -10.25 15.19 -3.87
CA VAL A 23 -8.81 15.34 -4.05
C VAL A 23 -8.25 16.14 -2.90
N LEU A 24 -7.39 15.49 -2.11
CA LEU A 24 -6.71 16.09 -0.96
C LEU A 24 -5.45 16.83 -1.40
N ARG A 25 -4.73 16.27 -2.38
CA ARG A 25 -3.49 16.83 -2.93
C ARG A 25 -3.30 16.37 -4.37
N ASN A 26 -3.01 17.31 -5.27
CA ASN A 26 -2.44 16.98 -6.58
C ASN A 26 -0.91 16.94 -6.44
N THR A 27 -0.27 15.92 -7.01
CA THR A 27 1.19 15.69 -6.87
C THR A 27 1.96 16.03 -8.14
N CYS A 28 1.29 16.13 -9.29
CA CYS A 28 1.88 16.65 -10.53
C CYS A 28 1.76 18.18 -10.56
N GLY A 29 2.79 18.87 -11.08
CA GLY A 29 2.95 20.33 -11.04
C GLY A 29 1.66 21.12 -11.28
N ASP A 30 1.08 21.01 -12.47
CA ASP A 30 -0.25 21.57 -12.73
C ASP A 30 -1.34 20.63 -12.20
N PRO A 31 -2.32 21.13 -11.42
CA PRO A 31 -3.40 20.30 -10.87
C PRO A 31 -4.19 19.58 -11.97
N LEU A 32 -4.00 18.27 -12.03
CA LEU A 32 -4.64 17.40 -13.02
C LEU A 32 -6.15 17.23 -12.74
N PHE A 33 -6.51 17.20 -11.46
CA PHE A 33 -7.88 17.00 -11.01
C PHE A 33 -8.44 18.21 -10.26
N SER A 34 -9.74 18.42 -10.41
CA SER A 34 -10.51 19.34 -9.56
C SER A 34 -10.59 18.81 -8.13
N GLN A 35 -10.98 19.66 -7.17
CA GLN A 35 -11.12 19.27 -5.76
C GLN A 35 -12.09 18.10 -5.55
N SER A 36 -13.10 17.97 -6.42
CA SER A 36 -13.95 16.80 -6.52
C SER A 36 -13.81 16.21 -7.93
N THR A 37 -13.72 14.89 -8.02
CA THR A 37 -13.67 14.16 -9.28
C THR A 37 -14.40 12.82 -9.16
N THR A 38 -14.91 12.34 -10.28
CA THR A 38 -15.55 11.04 -10.38
C THR A 38 -14.60 10.03 -11.03
N ALA A 39 -14.47 8.87 -10.42
CA ALA A 39 -13.75 7.71 -10.95
C ALA A 39 -14.72 6.58 -11.27
N VAL A 40 -14.68 6.04 -12.49
CA VAL A 40 -15.51 4.90 -12.88
C VAL A 40 -14.67 3.63 -12.86
N ILE A 41 -15.08 2.66 -12.04
CA ILE A 41 -14.37 1.37 -11.90
C ILE A 41 -14.50 0.60 -13.21
N SER A 42 -13.36 0.26 -13.80
CA SER A 42 -13.31 -0.58 -15.01
C SER A 42 -13.09 -2.05 -14.65
N LYS A 43 -12.22 -2.30 -13.66
CA LYS A 43 -11.79 -3.64 -13.25
C LYS A 43 -11.26 -3.63 -11.82
N MET A 44 -11.50 -4.68 -11.06
CA MET A 44 -10.76 -4.97 -9.82
C MET A 44 -9.40 -5.59 -10.16
N LEU A 45 -8.32 -5.03 -9.61
CA LEU A 45 -6.94 -5.52 -9.79
C LEU A 45 -6.52 -6.41 -8.62
N SER A 46 -6.73 -5.95 -7.39
CA SER A 46 -6.42 -6.68 -6.16
C SER A 46 -7.35 -6.26 -5.02
N MET A 47 -7.45 -7.09 -3.98
CA MET A 47 -8.17 -6.80 -2.74
C MET A 47 -7.47 -7.47 -1.54
N THR A 48 -6.14 -7.58 -1.53
CA THR A 48 -5.39 -8.27 -0.46
C THR A 48 -5.33 -7.41 0.80
N MET A 49 -4.50 -6.37 0.79
CA MET A 49 -4.35 -5.40 1.88
C MET A 49 -5.24 -4.18 1.71
N SER A 50 -5.65 -3.91 0.46
CA SER A 50 -6.47 -2.77 0.08
C SER A 50 -7.20 -3.07 -1.24
N PRO A 51 -8.38 -2.48 -1.49
CA PRO A 51 -9.01 -2.52 -2.80
C PRO A 51 -8.18 -1.71 -3.81
N VAL A 52 -7.69 -2.39 -4.84
CA VAL A 52 -6.96 -1.80 -5.97
C VAL A 52 -7.79 -1.98 -7.23
N MET A 53 -8.10 -0.89 -7.91
CA MET A 53 -8.98 -0.86 -9.07
C MET A 53 -8.30 -0.17 -10.24
N GLN A 54 -8.55 -0.67 -11.43
CA GLN A 54 -8.37 0.13 -12.64
C GLN A 54 -9.61 1.00 -12.81
N VAL A 55 -9.40 2.30 -12.96
CA VAL A 55 -10.46 3.30 -13.07
C VAL A 55 -10.26 4.21 -14.28
N THR A 56 -11.33 4.84 -14.72
CA THR A 56 -11.27 6.02 -15.60
C THR A 56 -11.65 7.24 -14.78
N VAL A 57 -10.78 8.24 -14.70
CA VAL A 57 -10.95 9.43 -13.85
C VAL A 57 -11.15 10.68 -14.70
N THR A 58 -12.08 11.54 -14.31
CA THR A 58 -12.32 12.82 -14.99
C THR A 58 -11.31 13.87 -14.54
N THR A 59 -10.59 14.47 -15.49
CA THR A 59 -9.62 15.53 -15.23
C THR A 59 -10.32 16.89 -15.10
N LYS A 60 -9.59 17.90 -14.61
CA LYS A 60 -10.06 19.29 -14.54
C LYS A 60 -10.48 19.85 -15.91
N SER A 61 -9.89 19.35 -16.99
CA SER A 61 -10.23 19.75 -18.37
C SER A 61 -11.54 19.13 -18.91
N GLY A 62 -12.15 18.20 -18.15
CA GLY A 62 -13.29 17.41 -18.60
C GLY A 62 -12.93 16.19 -19.45
N SER A 63 -11.67 16.03 -19.85
CA SER A 63 -11.18 14.77 -20.45
C SER A 63 -11.04 13.67 -19.40
N THR A 64 -11.03 12.42 -19.83
CA THR A 64 -10.84 11.26 -18.96
C THR A 64 -9.49 10.59 -19.18
N ILE A 65 -8.92 10.04 -18.12
CA ILE A 65 -7.68 9.26 -18.18
C ILE A 65 -7.83 7.90 -17.50
N PRO A 66 -7.18 6.84 -18.03
CA PRO A 66 -7.07 5.59 -17.30
C PRO A 66 -6.06 5.73 -16.15
N ALA A 67 -6.39 5.17 -15.00
CA ALA A 67 -5.56 5.22 -13.80
C ALA A 67 -5.77 3.98 -12.93
N VAL A 68 -4.94 3.83 -11.90
CA VAL A 68 -5.16 2.90 -10.80
C VAL A 68 -5.63 3.68 -9.58
N LEU A 69 -6.69 3.23 -8.93
CA LEU A 69 -7.17 3.74 -7.66
C LEU A 69 -6.92 2.68 -6.59
N LYS A 70 -6.16 3.04 -5.56
CA LYS A 70 -5.96 2.22 -4.36
C LYS A 70 -6.63 2.92 -3.18
N LEU A 71 -7.50 2.22 -2.47
CA LEU A 71 -8.23 2.73 -1.30
C LEU A 71 -7.79 1.99 -0.05
N TYR A 72 -7.51 2.69 1.05
CA TYR A 72 -7.14 2.09 2.33
C TYR A 72 -8.39 1.98 3.18
N ASP A 73 -9.21 0.98 2.84
CA ASP A 73 -10.50 0.74 3.46
C ASP A 73 -10.42 -0.47 4.41
N ARG A 74 -10.45 -0.21 5.73
CA ARG A 74 -10.37 -1.25 6.77
C ARG A 74 -11.40 -2.37 6.65
N ARG A 75 -12.49 -2.09 5.95
CA ARG A 75 -13.63 -2.99 5.78
C ARG A 75 -13.35 -4.06 4.73
N PHE A 76 -12.44 -3.79 3.79
CA PHE A 76 -12.26 -4.63 2.61
C PHE A 76 -10.78 -4.92 2.35
N GLY A 77 -10.41 -6.17 2.56
CA GLY A 77 -9.09 -6.72 2.24
C GLY A 77 -9.04 -8.18 2.70
N THR A 78 -8.73 -9.11 1.80
CA THR A 78 -8.70 -10.54 2.11
C THR A 78 -7.65 -10.85 3.17
N ASP A 79 -6.46 -10.28 2.99
CA ASP A 79 -5.27 -10.52 3.80
C ASP A 79 -5.20 -9.51 4.95
N LEU A 80 -5.67 -8.28 4.72
CA LEU A 80 -5.85 -7.28 5.78
C LEU A 80 -6.72 -7.84 6.91
N ARG A 81 -7.79 -8.55 6.54
CA ARG A 81 -8.74 -9.16 7.48
C ARG A 81 -8.50 -10.66 7.66
N ASP A 82 -7.27 -11.14 7.51
CA ASP A 82 -6.93 -12.52 7.82
C ASP A 82 -6.91 -12.76 9.34
N HIS A 83 -7.43 -13.92 9.76
CA HIS A 83 -7.21 -14.47 11.09
C HIS A 83 -6.92 -15.96 10.97
N ARG A 84 -5.66 -16.34 11.22
CA ARG A 84 -5.19 -17.73 11.17
C ARG A 84 -5.45 -18.40 9.80
N ASN A 85 -5.11 -17.70 8.71
CA ASN A 85 -5.32 -18.14 7.32
C ASN A 85 -6.81 -18.30 6.95
N LYS A 86 -7.67 -17.50 7.57
CA LYS A 86 -9.09 -17.43 7.26
C LYS A 86 -9.49 -15.97 7.19
N HIS A 87 -10.08 -15.59 6.07
CA HIS A 87 -10.69 -14.28 5.92
C HIS A 87 -11.83 -14.09 6.94
N VAL A 88 -11.81 -12.96 7.65
CA VAL A 88 -12.86 -12.49 8.55
C VAL A 88 -13.67 -11.41 7.83
N PRO A 89 -14.85 -11.73 7.28
CA PRO A 89 -15.66 -10.77 6.56
C PRO A 89 -16.09 -9.62 7.49
N TYR A 90 -16.16 -8.42 6.91
CA TYR A 90 -16.70 -7.26 7.59
C TYR A 90 -18.23 -7.31 7.63
N THR A 91 -18.81 -6.98 8.78
CA THR A 91 -20.25 -7.10 9.06
C THR A 91 -20.84 -5.79 9.57
N SER A 92 -22.17 -5.67 9.54
CA SER A 92 -22.82 -4.48 10.12
C SER A 92 -22.56 -4.34 11.63
N ALA A 93 -22.36 -5.46 12.34
CA ALA A 93 -22.03 -5.47 13.77
C ALA A 93 -20.64 -4.86 14.03
N ASP A 94 -19.66 -5.11 13.16
CA ASP A 94 -18.34 -4.48 13.22
C ASP A 94 -18.45 -2.96 13.14
N GLU A 95 -19.32 -2.47 12.24
CA GLU A 95 -19.53 -1.04 12.09
C GLU A 95 -20.15 -0.40 13.31
N VAL A 96 -21.18 -1.03 13.90
CA VAL A 96 -21.82 -0.53 15.12
C VAL A 96 -20.81 -0.41 16.25
N VAL A 97 -19.94 -1.41 16.42
CA VAL A 97 -18.90 -1.39 17.46
C VAL A 97 -17.89 -0.27 17.19
N PHE A 98 -17.38 -0.16 15.97
CA PHE A 98 -16.42 0.89 15.60
C PHE A 98 -17.00 2.30 15.78
N GLN A 99 -18.22 2.55 15.31
CA GLN A 99 -18.90 3.84 15.48
C GLN A 99 -19.16 4.15 16.96
N SER A 100 -19.47 3.14 17.78
CA SER A 100 -19.62 3.33 19.21
C SER A 100 -18.32 3.80 19.88
N LEU A 101 -17.14 3.35 19.43
CA LEU A 101 -15.86 3.81 19.97
C LEU A 101 -15.59 5.28 19.63
N ILE A 102 -15.90 5.67 18.38
CA ILE A 102 -15.80 7.07 17.95
C ILE A 102 -16.69 7.97 18.81
N GLN A 103 -17.96 7.59 18.99
CA GLN A 103 -18.94 8.38 19.75
C GLN A 103 -18.57 8.50 21.24
N ARG A 104 -17.93 7.47 21.82
CA ARG A 104 -17.47 7.48 23.21
C ARG A 104 -16.14 8.23 23.41
N GLY A 105 -15.44 8.58 22.33
CA GLY A 105 -14.11 9.18 22.40
C GLY A 105 -13.00 8.19 22.80
N ASP A 106 -13.24 6.89 22.65
CA ASP A 106 -12.30 5.83 23.05
C ASP A 106 -11.18 5.57 22.02
N MET A 107 -11.31 6.10 20.81
CA MET A 107 -10.39 5.85 19.70
C MET A 107 -8.94 6.20 20.02
N ASP A 108 -8.67 7.43 20.48
CA ASP A 108 -7.30 7.89 20.75
C ASP A 108 -6.62 7.09 21.86
N ARG A 109 -7.38 6.70 22.89
CA ARG A 109 -6.86 5.84 23.98
C ARG A 109 -6.45 4.46 23.45
N ILE A 110 -7.31 3.82 22.64
CA ILE A 110 -7.01 2.49 22.08
C ILE A 110 -5.82 2.57 21.12
N LEU A 111 -5.74 3.62 20.28
CA LEU A 111 -4.60 3.84 19.39
C LEU A 111 -3.29 3.99 20.18
N GLN A 112 -3.31 4.75 21.28
CA GLN A 112 -2.14 4.87 22.15
C GLN A 112 -1.73 3.53 22.76
N GLU A 113 -2.69 2.73 23.25
CA GLU A 113 -2.42 1.37 23.75
C GLU A 113 -1.74 0.50 22.67
N LEU A 114 -2.24 0.54 21.43
CA LEU A 114 -1.67 -0.22 20.32
C LEU A 114 -0.24 0.25 19.97
N ASP A 115 0.01 1.56 19.99
CA ASP A 115 1.34 2.12 19.74
C ASP A 115 2.35 1.73 20.82
N GLU A 116 1.93 1.73 22.09
CA GLU A 116 2.75 1.28 23.21
C GLU A 116 3.05 -0.22 23.11
N GLU A 117 2.06 -1.04 22.76
CA GLU A 117 2.27 -2.47 22.53
C GLU A 117 3.24 -2.73 21.36
N LYS A 118 3.13 -1.97 20.25
CA LYS A 118 4.06 -2.06 19.11
C LYS A 118 5.51 -1.75 19.52
N LYS A 119 5.74 -0.78 20.41
CA LYS A 119 7.08 -0.37 20.87
C LYS A 119 7.70 -1.34 21.87
N THR A 120 6.88 -1.94 22.73
CA THR A 120 7.36 -2.78 23.83
C THR A 120 7.54 -4.25 23.46
N ASN A 121 6.87 -4.73 22.41
CA ASN A 121 6.94 -6.13 22.00
C ASN A 121 8.03 -6.38 20.95
N ILE A 122 8.77 -7.48 21.11
CA ILE A 122 9.79 -7.94 20.13
C ILE A 122 9.16 -8.18 18.75
N ILE A 123 7.92 -8.68 18.73
CA ILE A 123 7.12 -8.84 17.52
C ILE A 123 5.89 -7.94 17.68
N PRO A 124 5.75 -6.88 16.87
CA PRO A 124 4.60 -6.00 16.94
C PRO A 124 3.29 -6.80 16.80
N PRO A 125 2.28 -6.55 17.66
CA PRO A 125 1.02 -7.25 17.57
C PRO A 125 0.33 -6.89 16.24
N GLN A 126 -0.04 -7.92 15.51
CA GLN A 126 -0.83 -7.80 14.29
C GLN A 126 -2.32 -7.79 14.66
N PRO A 127 -3.20 -7.19 13.83
CA PRO A 127 -4.62 -7.06 14.15
C PRO A 127 -5.26 -8.38 14.60
N TRP A 128 -4.94 -9.49 13.95
CA TRP A 128 -5.53 -10.80 14.26
C TRP A 128 -5.19 -11.33 15.67
N HIS A 129 -4.16 -10.80 16.35
CA HIS A 129 -3.88 -11.13 17.75
C HIS A 129 -4.91 -10.54 18.72
N LEU A 130 -5.58 -9.46 18.30
CA LEU A 130 -6.57 -8.73 19.10
C LEU A 130 -7.99 -9.27 18.93
N LEU A 131 -8.22 -10.06 17.87
CA LEU A 131 -9.51 -10.64 17.60
C LEU A 131 -9.77 -11.82 18.55
N ASP A 132 -10.69 -11.61 19.48
CA ASP A 132 -11.26 -12.63 20.35
C ASP A 132 -12.79 -12.69 20.22
N ASP A 133 -13.42 -13.64 20.91
CA ASP A 133 -14.88 -13.83 20.87
C ASP A 133 -15.65 -12.81 21.75
N VAL A 134 -14.99 -11.82 22.37
CA VAL A 134 -15.66 -10.79 23.17
C VAL A 134 -15.82 -9.47 22.38
N PRO A 135 -16.86 -8.66 22.67
CA PRO A 135 -17.09 -7.40 21.97
C PRO A 135 -15.88 -6.45 22.00
N GLU A 136 -15.14 -6.44 23.10
CA GLU A 136 -13.95 -5.59 23.29
C GLU A 136 -12.80 -5.95 22.34
N GLY A 137 -12.49 -7.24 22.13
CA GLY A 137 -11.43 -7.64 21.19
C GLY A 137 -11.83 -7.37 19.74
N ARG A 138 -13.12 -7.55 19.41
CA ARG A 138 -13.65 -7.16 18.09
C ARG A 138 -13.56 -5.65 17.85
N ALA A 139 -13.76 -4.83 18.87
CA ALA A 139 -13.57 -3.38 18.80
C ALA A 139 -12.09 -3.03 18.55
N LYS A 140 -11.17 -3.59 19.34
CA LYS A 140 -9.72 -3.39 19.18
C LYS A 140 -9.22 -3.86 17.80
N TYR A 141 -9.75 -4.98 17.31
CA TYR A 141 -9.47 -5.48 15.96
C TYR A 141 -9.80 -4.44 14.89
N GLU A 142 -11.01 -3.85 14.90
CA GLU A 142 -11.39 -2.83 13.91
C GLU A 142 -10.54 -1.55 14.01
N VAL A 143 -10.13 -1.15 15.22
CA VAL A 143 -9.21 -0.02 15.42
C VAL A 143 -7.82 -0.32 14.87
N ALA A 144 -7.30 -1.54 15.08
CA ALA A 144 -6.01 -1.94 14.53
C ALA A 144 -6.03 -2.04 13.00
N LEU A 145 -7.13 -2.53 12.41
CA LEU A 145 -7.31 -2.51 10.95
C LEU A 145 -7.36 -1.08 10.39
N TRP A 146 -8.05 -0.17 11.08
CA TRP A 146 -8.04 1.26 10.74
C TRP A 146 -6.63 1.84 10.80
N GLN A 147 -5.89 1.56 11.89
CA GLN A 147 -4.53 2.05 12.08
C GLN A 147 -3.61 1.56 10.96
N ASN A 148 -3.65 0.26 10.63
CA ASN A 148 -2.89 -0.30 9.52
C ASN A 148 -3.21 0.38 8.17
N CYS A 149 -4.47 0.72 7.92
CA CYS A 149 -4.85 1.44 6.70
C CYS A 149 -4.24 2.84 6.64
N VAL A 150 -4.22 3.55 7.77
CA VAL A 150 -3.58 4.88 7.87
C VAL A 150 -2.07 4.78 7.71
N GLU A 151 -1.42 3.85 8.42
CA GLU A 151 0.02 3.60 8.34
C GLU A 151 0.45 3.24 6.92
N ASN A 152 -0.30 2.36 6.24
CA ASN A 152 -0.03 1.97 4.85
C ASN A 152 -0.19 3.15 3.88
N PHE A 153 -1.21 4.00 4.07
CA PHE A 153 -1.40 5.20 3.24
C PHE A 153 -0.26 6.21 3.44
N ASP A 154 0.09 6.48 4.70
CA ASP A 154 1.13 7.43 5.04
C ASP A 154 2.50 6.93 4.56
N CYS A 155 2.81 5.64 4.75
CA CYS A 155 4.02 4.99 4.23
C CYS A 155 4.10 5.08 2.71
N GLU A 156 3.06 4.69 1.97
CA GLU A 156 3.08 4.69 0.51
C GLU A 156 3.24 6.12 -0.04
N THR A 157 2.51 7.08 0.50
CA THR A 157 2.61 8.48 0.05
C THR A 157 3.97 9.11 0.38
N GLU A 158 4.59 8.75 1.50
CA GLU A 158 5.95 9.15 1.83
C GLU A 158 6.98 8.51 0.89
N ALA A 159 6.82 7.23 0.55
CA ALA A 159 7.69 6.55 -0.41
C ALA A 159 7.64 7.23 -1.78
N TYR A 160 6.44 7.55 -2.28
CA TYR A 160 6.28 8.31 -3.53
C TYR A 160 6.91 9.70 -3.47
N ALA A 161 6.82 10.39 -2.33
CA ALA A 161 7.43 11.70 -2.16
C ALA A 161 8.97 11.63 -2.19
N ARG A 162 9.56 10.62 -1.54
CA ARG A 162 11.02 10.40 -1.52
C ARG A 162 11.56 9.89 -2.87
N LEU A 163 10.74 9.19 -3.64
CA LEU A 163 11.07 8.62 -4.95
C LEU A 163 10.56 9.47 -6.13
N GLU A 164 10.40 10.79 -5.96
CA GLU A 164 9.89 11.69 -7.00
C GLU A 164 10.64 11.53 -8.34
N SER A 165 11.96 11.39 -8.29
CA SER A 165 12.82 11.26 -9.47
C SER A 165 12.62 9.94 -10.25
N PHE A 166 12.01 8.93 -9.61
CA PHE A 166 11.79 7.58 -10.12
C PHE A 166 10.39 7.38 -10.68
N GLN A 167 9.46 8.29 -10.39
CA GLN A 167 8.08 8.23 -10.86
C GLN A 167 8.01 8.28 -12.39
N GLY A 168 7.30 7.31 -12.97
CA GLY A 168 7.18 7.04 -14.40
C GLY A 168 8.44 6.47 -15.05
N LYS A 169 9.37 5.93 -14.26
CA LYS A 169 10.58 5.24 -14.74
C LYS A 169 10.78 3.89 -14.07
N LEU A 170 10.83 3.89 -12.73
CA LEU A 170 11.04 2.68 -11.91
C LEU A 170 9.83 2.36 -11.04
N ILE A 171 8.99 3.37 -10.75
CA ILE A 171 7.70 3.23 -10.06
C ILE A 171 6.64 4.02 -10.85
N PRO A 172 5.34 3.68 -10.77
CA PRO A 172 4.29 4.46 -11.41
C PRO A 172 4.28 5.92 -10.98
N ARG A 173 3.68 6.82 -11.75
CA ARG A 173 3.43 8.19 -11.26
C ARG A 173 2.30 8.20 -10.23
N LEU A 174 2.50 8.90 -9.13
CA LEU A 174 1.42 9.32 -8.23
C LEU A 174 0.79 10.58 -8.80
N TYR A 175 -0.50 10.54 -9.10
CA TYR A 175 -1.24 11.69 -9.61
C TYR A 175 -1.91 12.51 -8.51
N ALA A 176 -2.49 11.85 -7.51
CA ALA A 176 -3.18 12.52 -6.42
C ALA A 176 -3.37 11.67 -5.17
N HIS A 177 -3.47 12.35 -4.02
CA HIS A 177 -4.06 11.81 -2.80
C HIS A 177 -5.55 12.12 -2.82
N VAL A 178 -6.37 11.14 -2.44
CA VAL A 178 -7.84 11.26 -2.44
C VAL A 178 -8.44 10.69 -1.17
N ARG A 179 -9.71 11.02 -0.93
CA ARG A 179 -10.60 10.25 -0.05
C ARG A 179 -11.93 9.99 -0.75
N LEU A 180 -12.62 8.92 -0.38
CA LEU A 180 -14.01 8.73 -0.79
C LEU A 180 -14.86 9.90 -0.27
N ALA A 181 -15.69 10.47 -1.14
CA ALA A 181 -16.69 11.41 -0.69
C ALA A 181 -17.70 10.64 0.18
N LEU A 182 -17.96 11.16 1.38
CA LEU A 182 -19.07 10.68 2.17
C LEU A 182 -20.36 11.02 1.40
N PRO A 183 -21.34 10.11 1.32
CA PRO A 183 -22.67 10.50 0.86
C PRO A 183 -23.11 11.71 1.69
N ASP A 184 -23.71 12.71 1.05
CA ASP A 184 -24.34 13.86 1.72
C ASP A 184 -25.52 13.36 2.58
N SER A 185 -25.21 12.70 3.69
CA SER A 185 -26.14 12.25 4.71
C SER A 185 -25.97 13.19 5.90
N GLU A 186 -26.85 14.19 5.95
CA GLU A 186 -27.28 14.90 7.15
C GLU A 186 -26.28 15.77 7.93
N VAL A 187 -25.24 16.32 7.29
CA VAL A 187 -24.57 17.55 7.81
C VAL A 187 -25.18 18.81 7.18
N SER A 188 -26.50 18.79 6.97
CA SER A 188 -27.27 19.99 6.67
C SER A 188 -27.94 20.50 7.95
N GLN A 189 -27.39 21.60 8.46
CA GLN A 189 -28.09 22.61 9.27
C GLN A 189 -28.48 22.22 10.70
N GLY A 190 -27.50 21.96 11.55
CA GLY A 190 -27.58 22.31 12.96
C GLY A 190 -26.61 23.45 13.23
N THR A 191 -27.09 24.60 13.70
CA THR A 191 -26.27 25.73 14.15
C THR A 191 -25.41 25.28 15.34
N ILE A 192 -24.20 24.79 15.08
CA ILE A 192 -23.30 24.29 16.13
C ILE A 192 -22.18 25.31 16.34
N ALA A 193 -21.97 25.70 17.60
CA ALA A 193 -20.95 26.65 18.04
C ALA A 193 -19.54 26.22 17.60
N SER A 194 -18.68 27.20 17.35
CA SER A 194 -17.32 27.04 16.79
C SER A 194 -16.43 26.02 17.50
N ASP A 195 -16.63 25.81 18.81
CA ASP A 195 -15.81 24.91 19.62
C ASP A 195 -16.08 23.43 19.34
N ASN A 196 -17.26 23.09 18.81
CA ASN A 196 -17.64 21.72 18.45
C ASN A 196 -17.20 21.33 17.03
N LEU A 197 -16.84 22.28 16.17
CA LEU A 197 -16.40 21.99 14.80
C LEU A 197 -15.03 21.30 14.76
N LEU A 198 -14.12 21.66 15.66
CA LEU A 198 -12.80 21.05 15.74
C LEU A 198 -12.89 19.60 16.23
N GLU A 199 -13.69 19.34 17.26
CA GLU A 199 -13.94 17.98 17.76
C GLU A 199 -14.69 17.12 16.73
N GLN A 200 -15.68 17.66 16.03
CA GLN A 200 -16.33 16.96 14.92
C GLN A 200 -15.36 16.66 13.78
N SER A 201 -14.46 17.60 13.45
CA SER A 201 -13.42 17.37 12.44
C SER A 201 -12.42 16.30 12.88
N LYS A 202 -12.09 16.22 14.17
CA LYS A 202 -11.23 15.15 14.71
C LYS A 202 -11.92 13.79 14.64
N LEU A 203 -13.22 13.71 14.95
CA LEU A 203 -13.98 12.47 14.87
C LEU A 203 -14.23 12.02 13.43
N ALA A 204 -14.41 12.97 12.51
CA ALA A 204 -14.65 12.69 11.09
C ALA A 204 -13.49 11.91 10.44
N ARG A 205 -12.24 12.11 10.90
CA ARG A 205 -11.05 11.45 10.35
C ARG A 205 -11.12 9.92 10.44
N TYR A 206 -11.79 9.39 11.47
CA TYR A 206 -11.92 7.94 11.68
C TYR A 206 -12.85 7.27 10.66
N ASN A 207 -13.70 8.06 10.01
CA ASN A 207 -14.64 7.60 8.97
C ASN A 207 -14.09 7.79 7.56
N GLU A 208 -12.91 8.39 7.40
CA GLU A 208 -12.33 8.63 6.10
C GLU A 208 -11.75 7.35 5.50
N VAL A 209 -12.08 7.10 4.23
CA VAL A 209 -11.38 6.13 3.41
C VAL A 209 -10.44 6.89 2.50
N LYS A 210 -9.16 6.93 2.86
CA LYS A 210 -8.10 7.57 2.06
C LYS A 210 -7.70 6.67 0.90
N GLY A 211 -7.05 7.26 -0.09
CA GLY A 211 -6.55 6.55 -1.25
C GLY A 211 -5.60 7.36 -2.10
N ILE A 212 -5.04 6.70 -3.11
CA ILE A 212 -4.14 7.30 -4.08
C ILE A 212 -4.59 6.97 -5.51
N ILE A 213 -4.39 7.92 -6.41
CA ILE A 213 -4.55 7.73 -7.85
C ILE A 213 -3.16 7.62 -8.46
N LEU A 214 -2.89 6.51 -9.12
CA LEU A 214 -1.61 6.18 -9.75
C LEU A 214 -1.75 6.07 -11.27
N GLU A 215 -0.64 6.23 -11.96
CA GLU A 215 -0.48 5.86 -13.36
C GLU A 215 -0.85 4.39 -13.59
N LEU A 216 -1.64 4.16 -14.64
CA LEU A 216 -1.88 2.80 -15.13
C LEU A 216 -0.71 2.38 -16.03
N VAL A 217 0.09 1.43 -15.56
CA VAL A 217 1.10 0.75 -16.38
C VAL A 217 0.43 -0.44 -17.09
N PRO A 218 0.24 -0.41 -18.41
CA PRO A 218 -0.35 -1.53 -19.13
C PRO A 218 0.67 -2.67 -19.21
N GLY A 219 0.37 -3.83 -18.64
CA GLY A 219 1.41 -4.83 -18.50
C GLY A 219 0.96 -6.16 -17.94
N TYR A 220 1.93 -6.88 -17.41
CA TYR A 220 1.77 -8.14 -16.70
C TYR A 220 2.69 -8.17 -15.49
N ASP A 221 2.32 -8.96 -14.48
CA ASP A 221 3.17 -9.14 -13.30
C ASP A 221 4.44 -9.90 -13.69
N LEU A 222 5.61 -9.48 -13.19
CA LEU A 222 6.90 -10.13 -13.48
C LEU A 222 6.85 -11.63 -13.15
N VAL A 223 6.07 -11.98 -12.12
CA VAL A 223 5.72 -13.32 -11.67
C VAL A 223 5.22 -14.23 -12.81
N ASP A 224 4.58 -13.64 -13.82
CA ASP A 224 3.95 -14.28 -14.99
C ASP A 224 4.80 -14.16 -16.26
N LEU A 225 6.04 -13.68 -16.18
CA LEU A 225 6.93 -13.48 -17.34
C LEU A 225 7.02 -14.69 -18.29
N ALA A 226 6.99 -15.91 -17.73
CA ALA A 226 7.09 -17.14 -18.53
C ALA A 226 5.77 -17.56 -19.21
N THR A 227 4.64 -17.03 -18.75
CA THR A 227 3.28 -17.51 -19.09
C THR A 227 2.41 -16.43 -19.71
N SER A 228 2.74 -15.16 -19.52
CA SER A 228 2.00 -14.02 -20.05
C SER A 228 2.07 -14.00 -21.58
N PRO A 229 0.94 -13.80 -22.29
CA PRO A 229 0.93 -13.62 -23.74
C PRO A 229 1.51 -12.27 -24.17
N LEU A 230 1.69 -11.33 -23.22
CA LEU A 230 2.28 -10.01 -23.45
C LEU A 230 3.81 -10.01 -23.24
N ALA A 231 4.35 -11.09 -22.70
CA ALA A 231 5.78 -11.24 -22.48
C ALA A 231 6.52 -11.63 -23.77
N PRO A 232 7.80 -11.23 -23.91
CA PRO A 232 8.64 -11.72 -24.99
C PRO A 232 8.86 -13.22 -24.87
N SER A 233 9.27 -13.85 -25.97
CA SER A 233 9.46 -15.31 -26.04
C SER A 233 10.92 -15.75 -25.91
N ASP A 234 11.86 -14.82 -25.95
CA ASP A 234 13.29 -15.11 -25.91
C ASP A 234 13.89 -14.97 -24.49
N ARG A 235 14.88 -15.80 -24.22
CA ARG A 235 15.50 -15.95 -22.90
C ARG A 235 16.41 -14.78 -22.51
N GLU A 236 16.99 -14.11 -23.50
CA GLU A 236 17.89 -12.97 -23.28
C GLU A 236 17.10 -11.76 -22.79
N THR A 237 15.95 -11.50 -23.41
CA THR A 237 15.03 -10.44 -22.95
C THR A 237 14.45 -10.76 -21.58
N TRP A 238 14.08 -12.02 -21.28
CA TRP A 238 13.68 -12.39 -19.91
C TRP A 238 14.76 -12.09 -18.88
N THR A 239 16.01 -12.44 -19.19
CA THR A 239 17.14 -12.16 -18.29
C THR A 239 17.28 -10.66 -18.08
N SER A 240 17.16 -9.87 -19.15
CA SER A 240 17.24 -8.40 -19.10
C SER A 240 16.12 -7.77 -18.29
N ILE A 241 14.88 -8.25 -18.43
CA ILE A 241 13.72 -7.77 -17.65
C ILE A 241 13.93 -8.06 -16.15
N VAL A 242 14.35 -9.27 -15.81
CA VAL A 242 14.59 -9.65 -14.41
C VAL A 242 15.76 -8.86 -13.83
N GLN A 243 16.84 -8.66 -14.60
CA GLN A 243 17.98 -7.84 -14.19
C GLN A 243 17.56 -6.39 -13.94
N ALA A 244 16.78 -5.80 -14.84
CA ALA A 244 16.28 -4.43 -14.66
C ALA A 244 15.40 -4.28 -13.40
N ALA A 245 14.65 -5.32 -13.02
CA ALA A 245 13.85 -5.31 -11.79
C ALA A 245 14.73 -5.40 -10.53
N ILE A 246 15.81 -6.19 -10.58
CA ILE A 246 16.83 -6.25 -9.52
C ILE A 246 17.49 -4.88 -9.34
N ASP A 247 17.93 -4.29 -10.45
CA ASP A 247 18.61 -3.00 -10.44
C ASP A 247 17.68 -1.88 -9.93
N ALA A 248 16.39 -1.91 -10.30
CA ALA A 248 15.39 -0.97 -9.80
C ALA A 248 15.20 -1.06 -8.28
N ALA A 249 15.09 -2.27 -7.72
CA ALA A 249 14.99 -2.46 -6.27
C ALA A 249 16.23 -1.95 -5.53
N HIS A 250 17.42 -2.23 -6.08
CA HIS A 250 18.66 -1.74 -5.52
C HIS A 250 18.80 -0.21 -5.58
N ASP A 251 18.37 0.41 -6.67
CA ASP A 251 18.39 1.87 -6.80
C ASP A 251 17.40 2.54 -5.83
N ILE A 252 16.27 1.90 -5.50
CA ILE A 252 15.37 2.33 -4.42
C ILE A 252 16.09 2.21 -3.06
N ASN A 253 16.81 1.12 -2.80
CA ASN A 253 17.60 0.97 -1.58
C ASN A 253 18.67 2.05 -1.43
N LYS A 254 19.36 2.44 -2.52
CA LYS A 254 20.30 3.59 -2.51
C LYS A 254 19.65 4.91 -2.11
N HIS A 255 18.35 5.07 -2.37
CA HIS A 255 17.59 6.25 -1.97
C HIS A 255 17.09 6.18 -0.51
N GLY A 256 17.56 5.22 0.28
CA GLY A 256 17.25 5.13 1.70
C GLY A 256 15.89 4.50 1.98
N ILE A 257 15.37 3.67 1.07
CA ILE A 257 14.08 2.98 1.22
C ILE A 257 14.28 1.48 1.06
N ILE A 258 13.80 0.72 2.04
CA ILE A 258 13.75 -0.74 2.00
C ILE A 258 12.32 -1.15 1.70
N LEU A 259 12.16 -2.05 0.74
CA LEU A 259 10.88 -2.62 0.35
C LEU A 259 10.64 -3.87 1.20
N ASP A 260 9.79 -3.77 2.23
CA ASP A 260 9.57 -4.86 3.17
C ASP A 260 8.82 -6.04 2.52
N ASP A 261 7.99 -5.75 1.50
CA ASP A 261 7.35 -6.75 0.63
C ASP A 261 7.95 -6.76 -0.79
N CYS A 262 9.28 -6.85 -0.90
CA CYS A 262 9.95 -6.93 -2.19
C CYS A 262 9.77 -8.32 -2.84
N GLN A 263 8.82 -8.46 -3.76
CA GLN A 263 8.58 -9.72 -4.47
C GLN A 263 8.22 -9.49 -5.94
N PRO A 264 8.47 -10.46 -6.86
CA PRO A 264 8.12 -10.33 -8.28
C PRO A 264 6.63 -10.08 -8.57
N ARG A 265 5.72 -10.40 -7.63
CA ARG A 265 4.30 -10.05 -7.78
C ARG A 265 4.04 -8.54 -7.63
N ASN A 266 4.95 -7.83 -6.97
CA ASN A 266 4.92 -6.38 -6.77
C ASN A 266 5.79 -5.67 -7.82
N VAL A 267 6.01 -6.31 -8.97
CA VAL A 267 6.71 -5.74 -10.13
C VAL A 267 5.84 -5.91 -11.36
N LEU A 268 5.37 -4.80 -11.93
CA LEU A 268 4.67 -4.78 -13.21
C LEU A 268 5.67 -4.58 -14.34
N VAL A 269 5.52 -5.33 -15.43
CA VAL A 269 6.31 -5.14 -16.65
C VAL A 269 5.42 -4.46 -17.69
N ASP A 270 5.80 -3.26 -18.14
CA ASP A 270 5.09 -2.56 -19.20
C ASP A 270 5.17 -3.39 -20.50
N CYS A 271 4.03 -3.72 -21.10
CA CYS A 271 3.99 -4.58 -22.27
C CYS A 271 4.60 -3.92 -23.52
N ARG A 272 4.77 -2.60 -23.53
CA ARG A 272 5.32 -1.87 -24.68
C ARG A 272 6.84 -1.75 -24.61
N SER A 273 7.35 -1.24 -23.49
CA SER A 273 8.78 -1.03 -23.29
C SER A 273 9.50 -2.23 -22.68
N GLN A 274 8.75 -3.19 -22.12
CA GLN A 274 9.28 -4.30 -21.31
C GLN A 274 10.07 -3.83 -20.08
N SER A 275 9.86 -2.58 -19.65
CA SER A 275 10.49 -2.02 -18.46
C SER A 275 9.72 -2.43 -17.21
N PRO A 276 10.41 -2.86 -16.14
CA PRO A 276 9.78 -3.18 -14.87
C PRO A 276 9.47 -1.92 -14.07
N PHE A 277 8.37 -1.95 -13.34
CA PHE A 277 7.91 -0.94 -12.41
C PHE A 277 7.62 -1.61 -11.06
N ILE A 278 8.35 -1.20 -10.01
CA ILE A 278 8.03 -1.60 -8.64
C ILE A 278 6.72 -0.92 -8.23
N ILE A 279 5.80 -1.70 -7.70
CA ILE A 279 4.51 -1.24 -7.19
C ILE A 279 4.33 -1.65 -5.73
N ASP A 280 3.24 -1.17 -5.13
CA ASP A 280 2.85 -1.46 -3.76
C ASP A 280 3.91 -1.02 -2.73
N LEU A 281 4.01 0.29 -2.53
CA LEU A 281 4.98 0.89 -1.60
C LEU A 281 4.38 1.12 -0.20
N ALA A 282 3.28 0.45 0.13
CA ALA A 282 2.59 0.58 1.43
C ALA A 282 3.39 0.02 2.61
N GLN A 283 4.35 -0.86 2.33
CA GLN A 283 5.19 -1.51 3.33
C GLN A 283 6.65 -1.23 2.99
N CYS A 284 7.13 -0.09 3.46
CA CYS A 284 8.49 0.36 3.29
C CYS A 284 9.07 0.84 4.62
N SER A 285 10.37 0.60 4.77
CA SER A 285 11.16 1.13 5.87
C SER A 285 12.11 2.22 5.36
N PHE A 286 12.18 3.34 6.08
CA PHE A 286 12.94 4.52 5.68
C PHE A 286 14.22 4.63 6.51
N LYS A 287 15.36 4.83 5.84
CA LYS A 287 16.70 4.85 6.46
C LYS A 287 16.80 5.75 7.68
N ASP A 288 16.36 6.99 7.57
CA ASP A 288 16.37 7.98 8.66
C ASP A 288 15.54 7.51 9.86
N LYS A 289 14.34 6.96 9.62
CA LYS A 289 13.47 6.44 10.69
C LYS A 289 14.05 5.18 11.34
N LEU A 290 14.66 4.31 10.55
CA LEU A 290 15.36 3.12 11.07
C LEU A 290 16.53 3.53 11.96
N ILE A 291 17.34 4.51 11.51
CA ILE A 291 18.47 5.03 12.30
C ILE A 291 17.99 5.65 13.61
N GLU A 292 16.86 6.38 13.62
CA GLU A 292 16.28 6.91 14.86
C GLU A 292 15.93 5.79 15.84
N VAL A 293 15.34 4.69 15.37
CA VAL A 293 15.03 3.53 16.21
C VAL A 293 16.30 2.83 16.69
N TRP A 294 17.29 2.63 15.82
CA TRP A 294 18.52 1.91 16.18
C TRP A 294 19.36 2.66 17.20
N LYS A 295 19.34 4.00 17.20
CA LYS A 295 20.01 4.84 18.21
C LYS A 295 19.56 4.57 19.64
N ASP A 296 18.38 3.99 19.85
CA ASP A 296 17.90 3.61 21.18
C ASP A 296 18.54 2.30 21.69
N TYR A 297 19.17 1.51 20.81
CA TYR A 297 19.69 0.17 21.12
C TYR A 297 21.19 0.00 20.84
N GLU A 298 21.77 0.80 19.95
CA GLU A 298 23.15 0.66 19.50
C GLU A 298 23.80 2.04 19.26
N GLU A 299 25.11 2.11 19.53
CA GLU A 299 25.95 3.24 19.14
C GLU A 299 26.77 2.84 17.91
N ALA A 300 26.62 3.56 16.80
CA ALA A 300 27.38 3.32 15.58
C ALA A 300 28.15 4.58 15.15
N GLU A 301 29.39 4.38 14.71
CA GLU A 301 30.24 5.44 14.15
C GLU A 301 29.79 5.83 12.73
N ASP A 302 29.29 4.86 11.96
CA ASP A 302 28.79 5.05 10.60
C ASP A 302 27.42 4.37 10.41
N TRP A 303 26.35 5.16 10.54
CA TRP A 303 24.98 4.71 10.33
C TRP A 303 24.68 4.30 8.88
N ASP A 304 25.49 4.74 7.92
CA ASP A 304 25.32 4.35 6.53
C ASP A 304 25.84 2.93 6.31
N ALA A 305 26.94 2.54 6.95
CA ALA A 305 27.41 1.17 6.98
C ALA A 305 26.37 0.22 7.60
N VAL A 306 25.83 0.57 8.78
CA VAL A 306 24.78 -0.21 9.45
C VAL A 306 23.53 -0.37 8.56
N TYR A 307 23.13 0.70 7.86
CA TYR A 307 22.02 0.64 6.93
C TYR A 307 22.28 -0.33 5.76
N TRP A 308 23.49 -0.32 5.19
CA TRP A 308 23.85 -1.24 4.10
C TRP A 308 23.95 -2.69 4.56
N GLU A 309 24.47 -2.94 5.76
CA GLU A 309 24.44 -4.27 6.38
C GLU A 309 23.01 -4.78 6.57
N PHE A 310 22.09 -3.90 6.97
CA PHE A 310 20.67 -4.25 7.09
C PHE A 310 20.02 -4.52 5.72
N ILE A 311 20.36 -3.76 4.67
CA ILE A 311 19.93 -4.05 3.30
C ILE A 311 20.41 -5.43 2.84
N GLU A 312 21.65 -5.83 3.16
CA GLU A 312 22.16 -7.16 2.81
C GLU A 312 21.33 -8.28 3.46
N GLN A 313 20.78 -8.05 4.66
CA GLN A 313 19.91 -9.01 5.34
C GLN A 313 18.51 -9.07 4.69
N CYS A 314 17.95 -7.93 4.32
CA CYS A 314 16.65 -7.86 3.63
C CYS A 314 16.71 -8.38 2.18
N ASP A 315 17.84 -8.18 1.51
CA ASP A 315 18.18 -8.58 0.14
C ASP A 315 17.02 -8.45 -0.86
N ASN A 316 16.47 -7.24 -0.98
CA ASN A 316 15.37 -6.93 -1.92
C ASN A 316 15.68 -7.38 -3.35
N SER A 317 16.95 -7.24 -3.77
CA SER A 317 17.45 -7.69 -5.07
C SER A 317 17.28 -9.21 -5.26
N ARG A 318 17.74 -10.02 -4.31
CA ARG A 318 17.60 -11.49 -4.37
C ARG A 318 16.18 -11.96 -4.16
N ALA A 319 15.36 -11.23 -3.41
CA ALA A 319 13.94 -11.53 -3.25
C ALA A 319 13.21 -11.55 -4.62
N ILE A 320 13.60 -10.66 -5.55
CA ILE A 320 13.15 -10.69 -6.94
C ILE A 320 13.90 -11.76 -7.75
N GLY A 321 15.23 -11.65 -7.85
CA GLY A 321 16.04 -12.44 -8.78
C GLY A 321 16.05 -13.93 -8.48
N GLY A 322 16.11 -14.31 -7.20
CA GLY A 322 16.14 -15.71 -6.76
C GLY A 322 14.82 -16.41 -7.02
N LEU A 323 13.69 -15.74 -6.76
CA LEU A 323 12.36 -16.29 -7.02
C LEU A 323 12.10 -16.40 -8.54
N MET A 324 12.49 -15.39 -9.32
CA MET A 324 12.37 -15.44 -10.78
C MET A 324 13.25 -16.52 -11.40
N THR A 325 14.48 -16.70 -10.91
CA THR A 325 15.36 -17.81 -11.33
C THR A 325 14.69 -19.16 -11.11
N THR A 326 14.10 -19.36 -9.93
CA THR A 326 13.41 -20.61 -9.58
C THR A 326 12.20 -20.85 -10.49
N ARG A 327 11.42 -19.80 -10.76
CA ARG A 327 10.23 -19.87 -11.62
C ARG A 327 10.60 -20.17 -13.07
N LEU A 328 11.55 -19.44 -13.65
CA LEU A 328 12.00 -19.67 -15.04
C LEU A 328 12.59 -21.07 -15.23
N LEU A 329 13.35 -21.55 -14.23
CA LEU A 329 13.89 -22.90 -14.27
C LEU A 329 12.79 -23.96 -14.27
N ARG A 330 11.79 -23.83 -13.38
CA ARG A 330 10.67 -24.77 -13.28
C ARG A 330 9.77 -24.76 -14.51
N THR A 331 9.43 -23.58 -15.02
CA THR A 331 8.44 -23.44 -16.10
C THR A 331 9.03 -23.64 -17.49
N LYS A 332 10.32 -23.31 -17.68
CA LYS A 332 10.94 -23.25 -19.01
C LYS A 332 12.29 -23.97 -19.11
N GLY A 333 12.76 -24.60 -18.03
CA GLY A 333 14.07 -25.25 -17.99
C GLY A 333 15.23 -24.28 -18.17
N PHE A 334 15.02 -22.99 -17.87
CA PHE A 334 15.97 -21.93 -18.14
C PHE A 334 16.41 -21.26 -16.83
N LYS A 335 17.73 -21.19 -16.60
CA LYS A 335 18.32 -20.45 -15.50
C LYS A 335 18.91 -19.15 -16.05
N PRO A 336 18.36 -17.97 -15.73
CA PRO A 336 18.94 -16.70 -16.14
C PRO A 336 20.30 -16.49 -15.47
N ASP A 337 21.21 -15.82 -16.17
CA ASP A 337 22.49 -15.37 -15.62
C ASP A 337 22.29 -13.94 -15.07
N LEU A 338 22.01 -13.85 -13.77
CA LEU A 338 21.68 -12.60 -13.08
C LEU A 338 22.86 -12.13 -12.24
N LYS A 339 23.08 -10.82 -12.25
CA LYS A 339 24.08 -10.15 -11.43
C LYS A 339 23.38 -9.48 -10.25
N TYR A 340 23.87 -9.74 -9.05
CA TYR A 340 23.38 -9.09 -7.85
C TYR A 340 24.32 -7.95 -7.47
N PRO A 341 23.79 -6.81 -7.01
CA PRO A 341 24.62 -5.74 -6.49
C PRO A 341 25.52 -6.22 -5.35
N ASP A 342 26.75 -5.72 -5.33
CA ASP A 342 27.67 -5.92 -4.22
C ASP A 342 27.53 -4.73 -3.26
N CYS A 343 26.82 -4.95 -2.16
CA CYS A 343 26.57 -3.91 -1.17
C CYS A 343 27.87 -3.41 -0.51
N ALA A 344 28.92 -4.23 -0.44
CA ALA A 344 30.24 -3.81 0.06
C ALA A 344 30.91 -2.76 -0.83
N GLN A 345 30.75 -2.86 -2.15
CA GLN A 345 31.30 -1.87 -3.10
C GLN A 345 30.62 -0.50 -2.99
N VAL A 346 29.38 -0.43 -2.48
CA VAL A 346 28.67 0.84 -2.30
C VAL A 346 29.30 1.68 -1.17
N LEU A 347 29.95 1.03 -0.20
CA LEU A 347 30.68 1.68 0.89
C LEU A 347 32.07 2.17 0.45
N GLU A 348 32.69 1.53 -0.54
CA GLU A 348 34.05 1.87 -1.03
C GLU A 348 34.11 3.10 -1.95
N VAL A 349 32.98 3.52 -2.55
CA VAL A 349 32.92 4.61 -3.55
C VAL A 349 32.64 5.98 -2.90
N ARG A 350 32.79 6.11 -1.57
CA ARG A 350 32.48 7.33 -0.82
C ARG A 350 33.71 8.10 -0.35
#